data_AF-A0A177W8R7-F1
#
_entry.id   AF-A0A177W8R7-F1
#
_cell.length_a   1.000
_cell.length_b   1.000
_cell.length_c   1.000
_cell.angle_alpha   90.00
_cell.angle_beta   90.00
_cell.angle_gamma   90.00
#
_symmetry.space_group_name_H-M   'P 1'
#
loop_
_entity.id
_entity.type
_entity.pdbx_description
1 polymer ?
#
loop_
_entity_poly.entity_id
_entity_poly.type
_entity_poly.pdbx_seq_one_letter_code
_entity_poly.pdbx_strand_id
1 'polypeptide(L)'
;MIESICKISKESLSQEDQLYLLCIIEENQERRLELNSLMIPLLDLLPLTSTSVVVSSKFIDVILAFLYRFQPDIRQSAVKFASAILGVCHAFEDMKLSFIQIKMLEQLAFGTNTFLRRKLVSSTSRLLANAI
;
A
#
# COMPACT_ATOMS: atom_id res chain seq x y z
N MET A 1 11.25 18.30 2.63
CA MET A 1 9.84 18.72 2.38
C MET A 1 8.90 17.54 2.52
N ILE A 2 9.04 16.47 1.73
CA ILE A 2 8.14 15.29 1.78
C ILE A 2 8.23 14.54 3.12
N GLU A 3 9.44 14.30 3.64
CA GLU A 3 9.63 13.73 4.99
C GLU A 3 8.92 14.55 6.08
N SER A 4 9.03 15.87 6.02
CA SER A 4 8.38 16.78 6.98
C SER A 4 6.85 16.73 6.86
N ILE A 5 6.31 16.68 5.64
CA ILE A 5 4.88 16.55 5.38
C ILE A 5 4.35 15.21 5.93
N CYS A 6 5.07 14.11 5.68
CA CYS A 6 4.67 12.78 6.13
C CYS A 6 4.80 12.59 7.65
N LYS A 7 5.73 13.31 8.28
CA LYS A 7 5.86 13.33 9.73
C LYS A 7 4.73 14.14 10.38
N ILE A 8 4.45 15.33 9.84
CA ILE A 8 3.36 16.19 10.33
C ILE A 8 2.00 15.51 10.14
N SER A 9 1.78 14.85 8.99
CA SER A 9 0.54 14.13 8.73
C SER A 9 0.31 12.98 9.71
N LYS A 10 1.34 12.21 10.06
CA LYS A 10 1.22 11.12 11.04
C LYS A 10 0.87 11.61 12.45
N GLU A 11 1.44 12.74 12.87
CA GLU A 11 1.25 13.27 14.22
C GLU A 11 -0.06 14.06 14.37
N SER A 12 -0.61 14.59 13.27
CA SER A 12 -1.68 15.59 13.31
C SER A 12 -2.97 15.20 12.60
N LEU A 13 -2.94 14.22 11.69
CA LEU A 13 -4.08 13.88 10.83
C LEU A 13 -4.72 12.57 11.23
N SER A 14 -6.05 12.53 11.16
CA SER A 14 -6.82 11.31 11.34
C SER A 14 -6.54 10.30 10.21
N GLN A 15 -6.94 9.04 10.41
CA GLN A 15 -6.78 8.01 9.36
C GLN A 15 -7.57 8.35 8.08
N GLU A 16 -8.73 9.01 8.23
CA GLU A 16 -9.54 9.47 7.09
C GLU A 16 -8.86 10.60 6.32
N ASP A 17 -8.21 11.53 7.02
CA ASP A 17 -7.45 12.62 6.40
C ASP A 17 -6.21 12.08 5.65
N GLN A 18 -5.53 11.07 6.20
CA GLN A 18 -4.42 10.39 5.53
C GLN A 18 -4.87 9.68 4.25
N LEU A 19 -6.04 9.04 4.29
CA LEU A 19 -6.69 8.44 3.12
C LEU A 19 -7.05 9.49 2.07
N TYR A 20 -7.61 10.62 2.48
CA TYR A 20 -7.93 11.72 1.58
C TYR A 20 -6.68 12.30 0.90
N LEU A 21 -5.59 12.46 1.65
CA LEU A 21 -4.29 12.87 1.10
C LEU A 21 -3.75 11.86 0.08
N LEU A 22 -3.87 10.55 0.35
CA LEU A 22 -3.48 9.52 -0.61
C LEU A 22 -4.29 9.61 -1.90
N CYS A 23 -5.61 9.85 -1.83
CA CYS A 23 -6.44 10.07 -3.01
C CYS A 23 -5.98 11.28 -3.81
N ILE A 24 -5.73 12.42 -3.16
CA ILE A 24 -5.21 13.63 -3.84
C ILE A 24 -3.88 13.33 -4.51
N ILE A 25 -2.97 12.63 -3.81
CA ILE A 25 -1.67 12.28 -4.38
C ILE A 25 -1.87 11.36 -5.58
N GLU A 26 -2.71 10.33 -5.49
CA GLU A 26 -2.98 9.42 -6.61
C GLU A 26 -3.56 10.17 -7.83
N GLU A 27 -4.57 11.00 -7.63
CA GLU A 27 -5.24 11.75 -8.70
C GLU A 27 -4.31 12.77 -9.39
N ASN A 28 -3.34 13.34 -8.67
CA ASN A 28 -2.43 14.35 -9.20
C ASN A 28 -1.10 13.79 -9.74
N GLN A 29 -0.84 12.48 -9.59
CA GLN A 29 0.43 11.88 -10.01
C GLN A 29 0.28 11.18 -11.37
N GLU A 30 0.51 11.92 -12.44
CA GLU A 30 0.52 11.36 -13.81
C GLU A 30 1.73 10.45 -14.07
N ARG A 31 2.81 10.58 -13.29
CA ARG A 31 4.10 9.94 -13.55
C ARG A 31 4.30 8.66 -12.72
N ARG A 32 5.22 7.81 -13.17
CA ARG A 32 5.74 6.67 -12.40
C ARG A 32 6.62 7.22 -11.26
N LEU A 33 6.48 6.67 -10.06
CA LEU A 33 7.28 7.06 -8.89
C LEU A 33 8.48 6.14 -8.75
N GLU A 34 9.65 6.73 -8.50
CA GLU A 34 10.88 6.00 -8.19
C GLU A 34 11.01 5.86 -6.68
N LEU A 35 11.23 4.64 -6.18
CA LEU A 35 11.32 4.41 -4.74
C LEU A 35 12.70 4.82 -4.22
N ASN A 36 12.83 6.08 -3.82
CA ASN A 36 14.03 6.65 -3.20
C ASN A 36 13.76 7.12 -1.77
N SER A 37 14.81 7.58 -1.07
CA SER A 37 14.74 8.05 0.31
C SER A 37 13.68 9.13 0.54
N LEU A 38 13.43 9.99 -0.45
CA LEU A 38 12.45 11.07 -0.36
C LEU A 38 11.01 10.59 -0.54
N MET A 39 10.79 9.47 -1.23
CA MET A 39 9.46 8.89 -1.49
C MET A 39 9.03 7.83 -0.47
N ILE A 40 9.98 7.17 0.19
CA ILE A 40 9.74 6.20 1.27
C ILE A 40 8.73 6.71 2.33
N PRO A 41 8.79 7.97 2.80
CA PRO A 41 7.84 8.51 3.76
C PRO A 41 6.38 8.59 3.25
N LEU A 42 6.13 8.43 1.96
CA LEU A 42 4.75 8.38 1.46
C LEU A 42 4.09 7.03 1.76
N LEU A 43 4.88 5.95 1.85
CA LEU A 43 4.38 4.62 2.27
C LEU A 43 3.87 4.62 3.71
N ASP A 44 4.41 5.54 4.49
CA ASP A 44 4.08 5.79 5.88
C ASP A 44 2.68 6.43 6.03
N LEU A 45 2.08 6.94 4.94
CA LEU A 45 0.69 7.45 4.90
C LEU A 45 -0.35 6.34 4.69
N LEU A 46 0.07 5.12 4.36
CA LEU A 46 -0.85 4.01 4.21
C LEU A 46 -1.52 3.73 5.57
N PRO A 47 -2.84 3.61 5.62
CA PRO A 47 -3.55 3.33 6.87
C PRO A 47 -3.31 1.86 7.25
N LEU A 48 -2.24 1.59 8.01
CA LEU A 48 -1.78 0.23 8.31
C LEU A 48 -2.20 -0.30 9.69
N THR A 49 -3.02 0.44 10.43
CA THR A 49 -3.40 0.08 11.78
C THR A 49 -4.89 0.29 11.96
N SER A 50 -5.63 -0.80 12.12
CA SER A 50 -7.06 -0.83 12.47
C SER A 50 -8.00 -0.14 11.49
N THR A 51 -8.24 -0.73 10.32
CA THR A 51 -9.39 -0.35 9.49
C THR A 51 -10.68 -0.91 10.13
N SER A 52 -11.16 -0.29 11.21
CA SER A 52 -12.59 -0.30 11.55
C SER A 52 -13.37 0.68 10.69
N VAL A 53 -12.66 1.53 9.93
CA VAL A 53 -13.23 2.40 8.90
C VAL A 53 -13.71 1.50 7.76
N VAL A 54 -14.97 1.68 7.35
CA VAL A 54 -15.52 1.03 6.16
C VAL A 54 -14.78 1.61 4.95
N VAL A 55 -13.68 0.98 4.56
CA VAL A 55 -12.93 1.36 3.36
C VAL A 55 -13.74 0.92 2.16
N SER A 56 -14.25 1.88 1.38
CA SER A 56 -14.99 1.55 0.15
C SER A 56 -14.05 0.90 -0.87
N SER A 57 -14.60 0.08 -1.78
CA SER A 57 -13.79 -0.55 -2.85
C SER A 57 -12.96 0.48 -3.64
N LYS A 58 -13.47 1.71 -3.81
CA LYS A 58 -12.76 2.80 -4.49
C LYS A 58 -11.46 3.16 -3.77
N PHE A 59 -11.43 3.15 -2.44
CA PHE A 59 -10.22 3.44 -1.67
C PHE A 59 -9.19 2.32 -1.75
N ILE A 60 -9.64 1.06 -1.80
CA ILE A 60 -8.76 -0.09 -2.02
C ILE A 60 -8.03 0.09 -3.36
N ASP A 61 -8.77 0.47 -4.41
CA ASP A 61 -8.20 0.71 -5.73
C ASP A 61 -7.18 1.86 -5.72
N VAL A 62 -7.44 2.95 -4.99
CA VAL A 62 -6.48 4.06 -4.81
C VAL A 62 -5.20 3.59 -4.12
N ILE A 63 -5.30 2.82 -3.02
CA ILE A 63 -4.14 2.30 -2.29
C ILE A 63 -3.30 1.41 -3.20
N LEU A 64 -3.95 0.51 -3.94
CA LEU A 64 -3.26 -0.41 -4.85
C LEU A 64 -2.64 0.34 -6.02
N ALA A 65 -3.35 1.29 -6.64
CA ALA A 65 -2.83 2.13 -7.71
C ALA A 65 -1.60 2.93 -7.25
N PHE A 66 -1.66 3.53 -6.05
CA PHE A 66 -0.55 4.24 -5.43
C PHE A 66 0.68 3.33 -5.26
N LEU A 67 0.50 2.12 -4.71
CA LEU A 67 1.60 1.14 -4.60
C LEU A 67 2.17 0.73 -5.96
N TYR A 68 1.32 0.60 -6.98
CA TYR A 68 1.71 0.26 -8.35
C TYR A 68 2.51 1.35 -9.05
N ARG A 69 2.35 2.63 -8.69
CA ARG A 69 3.16 3.71 -9.27
C ARG A 69 4.65 3.53 -8.98
N PHE A 70 5.02 2.82 -7.91
CA PHE A 70 6.41 2.47 -7.57
C PHE A 70 6.98 1.26 -8.34
N GLN A 71 6.16 0.57 -9.15
CA GLN A 71 6.49 -0.72 -9.77
C GLN A 71 7.64 -0.75 -10.80
N PRO A 72 7.98 0.29 -11.59
CA PRO A 72 9.05 0.19 -12.58
C PRO A 72 10.45 0.19 -11.97
N ASP A 73 10.57 0.61 -10.71
CA ASP A 73 11.84 0.78 -9.99
C ASP A 73 12.04 -0.24 -8.88
N ILE A 74 11.20 -1.28 -8.83
CA ILE A 74 11.36 -2.39 -7.90
C ILE A 74 12.56 -3.24 -8.35
N ARG A 75 13.77 -2.69 -8.18
CA ARG A 75 14.90 -3.43 -7.62
C ARG A 75 14.65 -3.65 -6.12
N GLN A 76 13.56 -4.33 -5.81
CA GLN A 76 13.58 -5.59 -5.08
C GLN A 76 14.12 -5.66 -3.63
N SER A 77 14.82 -4.67 -3.06
CA SER A 77 15.46 -4.75 -1.74
C SER A 77 14.88 -3.83 -0.65
N ALA A 78 13.91 -2.98 -0.97
CA ALA A 78 13.36 -2.03 0.00
C ALA A 78 12.39 -2.72 0.98
N VAL A 79 12.91 -3.06 2.17
CA VAL A 79 12.15 -3.67 3.27
C VAL A 79 10.92 -2.83 3.66
N LYS A 80 11.00 -1.50 3.59
CA LYS A 80 9.87 -0.60 3.89
C LYS A 80 8.70 -0.77 2.91
N PHE A 81 8.98 -0.94 1.62
CA PHE A 81 7.93 -1.20 0.63
C PHE A 81 7.27 -2.57 0.84
N ALA A 82 8.09 -3.60 1.08
CA ALA A 82 7.58 -4.93 1.42
C ALA A 82 6.74 -4.91 2.72
N SER A 83 7.14 -4.11 3.71
CA SER A 83 6.39 -3.93 4.96
C SER A 83 5.08 -3.19 4.74
N ALA A 84 5.06 -2.18 3.86
CA ALA A 84 3.85 -1.47 3.47
C ALA A 84 2.84 -2.40 2.78
N ILE A 85 3.28 -3.19 1.80
CA ILE A 85 2.40 -4.18 1.15
C ILE A 85 1.88 -5.19 2.19
N LEU A 86 2.73 -5.65 3.12
CA LEU A 86 2.32 -6.60 4.14
C LEU A 86 1.27 -6.00 5.10
N GLY A 87 1.45 -4.75 5.50
CA GLY A 87 0.47 -4.03 6.30
C GLY A 87 -0.87 -3.91 5.57
N VAL A 88 -0.85 -3.57 4.28
CA VAL A 88 -2.06 -3.51 3.45
C VAL A 88 -2.73 -4.89 3.37
N CYS A 89 -1.96 -5.96 3.20
CA CYS A 89 -2.50 -7.31 3.19
C CYS A 89 -3.22 -7.65 4.51
N HIS A 90 -2.62 -7.28 5.66
CA HIS A 90 -3.24 -7.48 6.97
C HIS A 90 -4.49 -6.64 7.17
N ALA A 91 -4.49 -5.37 6.74
CA ALA A 91 -5.66 -4.51 6.82
C ALA A 91 -6.85 -5.03 6.00
N PHE A 92 -6.58 -5.79 4.93
CA PHE A 92 -7.62 -6.34 4.06
C PHE A 92 -8.03 -7.78 4.40
N GLU A 93 -7.49 -8.41 5.45
CA GLU A 93 -7.77 -9.83 5.78
C GLU A 93 -9.28 -10.12 5.92
N ASP A 94 -10.03 -9.16 6.47
CA ASP A 94 -11.47 -9.25 6.70
C ASP A 94 -12.31 -8.52 5.63
N MET A 95 -11.69 -8.02 4.55
CA MET A 95 -12.38 -7.29 3.48
C MET A 95 -12.70 -8.19 2.29
N LYS A 96 -13.86 -7.93 1.64
CA LYS A 96 -14.21 -8.56 0.36
C LYS A 96 -13.47 -7.88 -0.78
N LEU A 97 -12.32 -8.43 -1.16
CA LEU A 97 -11.54 -7.97 -2.29
C LEU A 97 -12.04 -8.59 -3.61
N SER A 98 -12.01 -7.81 -4.68
CA SER A 98 -12.25 -8.34 -6.03
C SER A 98 -11.05 -9.16 -6.51
N PHE A 99 -11.28 -10.06 -7.47
CA PHE A 99 -10.21 -10.84 -8.10
C PHE A 99 -9.08 -9.97 -8.66
N ILE A 100 -9.42 -8.80 -9.21
CA ILE A 100 -8.45 -7.84 -9.77
C ILE A 100 -7.57 -7.27 -8.65
N GLN A 101 -8.16 -6.85 -7.54
CA GLN A 101 -7.43 -6.30 -6.38
C GLN A 101 -6.46 -7.34 -5.78
N ILE A 102 -6.89 -8.60 -5.69
CA ILE A 102 -6.03 -9.69 -5.20
C ILE A 102 -4.88 -9.94 -6.17
N LYS A 103 -5.14 -9.97 -7.48
CA LYS A 103 -4.09 -10.11 -8.50
C LYS A 103 -3.08 -8.97 -8.45
N MET A 104 -3.56 -7.75 -8.17
CA MET A 104 -2.69 -6.60 -7.99
C MET A 104 -1.75 -6.78 -6.80
N LEU A 105 -2.27 -7.20 -5.65
CA LEU A 105 -1.47 -7.51 -4.46
C LEU A 105 -0.47 -8.65 -4.70
N GLU A 106 -0.87 -9.71 -5.40
CA GLU A 106 0.02 -10.82 -5.75
C GLU A 106 1.22 -10.31 -6.59
N GLN A 107 0.97 -9.54 -7.65
CA GLN A 107 2.03 -9.01 -8.49
C GLN A 107 2.99 -8.10 -7.71
N LEU A 108 2.48 -7.25 -6.82
CA LEU A 108 3.31 -6.44 -5.91
C LEU A 108 4.16 -7.33 -5.00
N ALA A 109 3.55 -8.34 -4.37
CA ALA A 109 4.23 -9.27 -3.46
C ALA A 109 5.34 -10.09 -4.18
N PHE A 110 5.03 -10.67 -5.34
CA PHE A 110 5.98 -11.42 -6.15
C PHE A 110 7.10 -10.56 -6.72
N GLY A 111 6.83 -9.27 -6.96
CA GLY A 111 7.82 -8.29 -7.40
C GLY A 111 8.86 -7.93 -6.33
N THR A 112 8.59 -8.20 -5.04
CA THR A 112 9.56 -7.96 -3.96
C THR A 112 10.61 -9.08 -3.84
N ASN A 113 11.86 -8.73 -3.54
CA ASN A 113 12.95 -9.69 -3.28
C ASN A 113 13.62 -9.37 -1.93
N THR A 114 12.79 -9.28 -0.90
CA THR A 114 13.23 -9.07 0.48
C THR A 114 13.03 -10.34 1.29
N PHE A 115 13.59 -10.40 2.50
CA PHE A 115 13.33 -11.51 3.44
C PHE A 115 11.84 -11.64 3.80
N LEU A 116 11.03 -10.59 3.58
CA LEU A 116 9.58 -10.61 3.81
C LEU A 116 8.79 -11.30 2.68
N ARG A 117 9.42 -11.63 1.54
CA ARG A 117 8.75 -12.19 0.37
C ARG A 117 7.89 -13.42 0.69
N ARG A 118 8.40 -14.36 1.50
CA ARG A 118 7.63 -15.56 1.90
C ARG A 118 6.36 -15.20 2.67
N LYS A 119 6.46 -14.23 3.60
CA LYS A 119 5.32 -13.77 4.40
C LYS A 119 4.31 -13.01 3.56
N LEU A 120 4.78 -12.22 2.59
CA LEU A 120 3.93 -11.52 1.63
C LEU A 120 3.13 -12.49 0.78
N VAL A 121 3.79 -13.45 0.11
CA VAL A 121 3.12 -14.47 -0.71
C VAL A 121 2.10 -15.26 0.12
N SER A 122 2.45 -15.67 1.34
CA SER A 122 1.51 -16.37 2.23
C SER A 122 0.30 -15.52 2.61
N SER A 123 0.47 -14.20 2.80
CA SER A 123 -0.63 -13.30 3.16
C SER A 123 -1.54 -13.03 1.97
N THR A 124 -0.98 -12.85 0.77
CA THR A 124 -1.78 -12.72 -0.46
C THR A 124 -2.54 -14.00 -0.79
N SER A 125 -1.95 -15.18 -0.57
CA SER A 125 -2.66 -16.46 -0.76
C SER A 125 -3.82 -16.63 0.22
N ARG A 126 -3.70 -16.14 1.47
CA ARG A 126 -4.81 -16.14 2.43
C ARG A 126 -5.95 -15.23 2.00
N LEU A 127 -5.64 -14.04 1.48
CA LEU A 127 -6.64 -13.13 0.91
C LEU A 127 -7.39 -13.77 -0.27
N LEU A 128 -6.68 -14.52 -1.13
CA LEU A 128 -7.30 -15.26 -2.23
C LEU A 128 -8.25 -16.37 -1.71
N ALA A 129 -7.86 -17.09 -0.65
CA ALA A 129 -8.70 -18.13 -0.05
C ALA A 129 -9.97 -17.57 0.60
N ASN A 130 -9.91 -16.36 1.16
CA ASN A 130 -11.07 -15.69 1.77
C ASN A 130 -12.04 -15.08 0.74
N ALA A 131 -11.64 -14.98 -0.53
CA ALA A 131 -12.44 -14.39 -1.60
C ALA A 131 -13.30 -15.40 -2.39
N ILE A 132 -13.10 -16.70 -2.16
CA ILE A 132 -13.85 -17.83 -2.75
C ILE A 132 -14.94 -18.26 -1.76
#